data_AF-A0A4Q5SYM2-F1
#
_entry.id   AF-A0A4Q5SYM2-F1
#
_cell.length_a   1.000
_cell.length_b   1.000
_cell.length_c   1.000
_cell.angle_alpha   90.00
_cell.angle_beta   90.00
_cell.angle_gamma   90.00
#
_symmetry.space_group_name_H-M   'P 1'
#
loop_
_entity.id
_entity.type
_entity.pdbx_description
1 polymer ?
#
loop_
_entity_poly.entity_id
_entity_poly.type
_entity_poly.pdbx_seq_one_letter_code
_entity_poly.pdbx_strand_id
1 'polypeptide(L)'
;LVPYAVYCYLRDKHQTADSTSWGEFANYNEEAIQDLASPDNDFYDEILLHYFTQYHLHLQLKDAVDYAHKNGVILKGDLPIGVGRHSCDAWMYRSLFHMDMQAGAPPDAFATKGQNWSFPTYNWETMAQDNYAWWRQRMEHMGNYFDAIRIDHVLGFFRIWSIPLDAVEGILGKFVSSWPIPSYDFSNAGIEFNEERYCQPYITDELIYNWFGSNSDTVKDVFLDGHKFKPAFANQRMLISFIKDHPEYQHLQAPLLDIYSNVIAIRDDSYNGNYHLRIGMHGTESYKALPHQQQEILNRLFDDYFFRKQNQLWEEEGLKKLTALKNSTDMLICAEDLGMVPAMVESVL
;
A
#
# COMPACT_ATOMS: atom_id res chain seq x y z
N LEU A 1 5.40 -10.56 -23.29
CA LEU A 1 4.16 -10.38 -24.08
C LEU A 1 3.19 -11.55 -23.92
N VAL A 2 3.64 -12.80 -24.09
CA VAL A 2 2.80 -14.01 -23.92
C VAL A 2 1.95 -14.00 -22.64
N PRO A 3 2.53 -13.77 -21.44
CA PRO A 3 1.73 -13.75 -20.20
C PRO A 3 0.62 -12.70 -20.20
N TYR A 4 0.88 -11.51 -20.75
CA TYR A 4 -0.08 -10.43 -20.81
C TYR A 4 -1.27 -10.75 -21.73
N ALA A 5 -1.03 -11.34 -22.89
CA ALA A 5 -2.09 -11.70 -23.81
C ALA A 5 -3.02 -12.78 -23.22
N VAL A 6 -2.44 -13.80 -22.58
CA VAL A 6 -3.20 -14.83 -21.89
C VAL A 6 -3.94 -14.28 -20.67
N TYR A 7 -3.31 -13.39 -19.89
CA TYR A 7 -3.96 -12.68 -18.80
C TYR A 7 -5.21 -11.91 -19.29
N CYS A 8 -5.12 -11.20 -20.42
CA CYS A 8 -6.26 -10.48 -20.98
C CYS A 8 -7.38 -11.43 -21.43
N TYR A 9 -7.04 -12.53 -22.12
CA TYR A 9 -7.99 -13.56 -22.49
C TYR A 9 -8.71 -14.15 -21.25
N LEU A 10 -7.96 -14.54 -20.22
CA LEU A 10 -8.52 -15.11 -18.98
C LEU A 10 -9.40 -14.10 -18.24
N ARG A 11 -8.97 -12.84 -18.13
CA ARG A 11 -9.77 -11.76 -17.55
C ARG A 11 -11.11 -11.62 -18.25
N ASP A 12 -11.11 -11.62 -19.58
CA ASP A 12 -12.32 -11.40 -20.37
C ASP A 12 -13.25 -12.63 -20.33
N LYS A 13 -12.67 -13.83 -20.41
CA LYS A 13 -13.40 -15.12 -20.26
C LYS A 13 -14.10 -15.24 -18.91
N HIS A 14 -13.43 -14.86 -17.83
CA HIS A 14 -13.96 -14.95 -16.46
C HIS A 14 -14.69 -13.67 -15.99
N GLN A 15 -14.71 -12.61 -16.82
CA GLN A 15 -15.31 -11.31 -16.51
C GLN A 15 -14.78 -10.66 -15.22
N THR A 16 -13.54 -10.98 -14.85
CA THR A 16 -12.88 -10.41 -13.67
C THR A 16 -11.37 -10.51 -13.80
N ALA A 17 -10.66 -9.50 -13.30
CA ALA A 17 -9.21 -9.51 -13.19
C ALA A 17 -8.70 -10.31 -11.99
N ASP A 18 -9.60 -10.70 -11.07
CA ASP A 18 -9.23 -11.51 -9.92
C ASP A 18 -8.90 -12.94 -10.34
N SER A 19 -7.59 -13.22 -10.46
CA SER A 19 -7.10 -14.51 -10.90
C SER A 19 -7.54 -15.66 -9.99
N THR A 20 -7.89 -15.42 -8.73
CA THR A 20 -8.35 -16.49 -7.83
C THR A 20 -9.62 -17.19 -8.32
N SER A 21 -10.37 -16.54 -9.22
CA SER A 21 -11.57 -17.09 -9.87
C SER A 21 -11.31 -17.85 -11.18
N TRP A 22 -10.06 -17.94 -11.64
CA TRP A 22 -9.70 -18.53 -12.95
C TRP A 22 -9.41 -20.04 -12.91
N GLY A 23 -9.76 -20.72 -11.81
CA GLY A 23 -9.58 -22.16 -11.68
C GLY A 23 -8.11 -22.58 -11.72
N GLU A 24 -7.73 -23.43 -12.68
CA GLU A 24 -6.35 -23.92 -12.82
C GLU A 24 -5.33 -22.82 -13.13
N PHE A 25 -5.77 -21.70 -13.71
CA PHE A 25 -4.92 -20.55 -14.02
C PHE A 25 -4.84 -19.52 -12.88
N ALA A 26 -5.38 -19.84 -11.70
CA ALA A 26 -5.38 -18.92 -10.57
C ALA A 26 -3.97 -18.52 -10.13
N ASN A 27 -3.03 -19.46 -10.23
CA ASN A 27 -1.60 -19.23 -10.07
C ASN A 27 -0.92 -19.31 -11.44
N TYR A 28 0.02 -18.40 -11.69
CA TYR A 28 0.80 -18.41 -12.92
C TYR A 28 1.62 -19.69 -13.07
N ASN A 29 1.53 -20.33 -14.24
CA ASN A 29 2.32 -21.48 -14.63
C ASN A 29 2.79 -21.32 -16.07
N GLU A 30 4.09 -21.14 -16.28
CA GLU A 30 4.66 -20.85 -17.61
C GLU A 30 4.24 -21.88 -18.67
N GLU A 31 4.32 -23.18 -18.38
CA GLU A 31 4.00 -24.25 -19.33
C GLU A 31 2.52 -24.20 -19.75
N ALA A 32 1.61 -24.08 -18.78
CA ALA A 32 0.17 -23.97 -19.07
C ALA A 32 -0.16 -22.70 -19.87
N ILE A 33 0.55 -21.59 -19.64
CA ILE A 33 0.37 -20.34 -20.39
C ILE A 33 0.88 -20.50 -21.83
N GLN A 34 2.02 -21.16 -22.03
CA GLN A 34 2.55 -21.42 -23.37
C GLN A 34 1.64 -22.37 -24.16
N ASP A 35 1.11 -23.42 -23.52
CA ASP A 35 0.18 -24.36 -24.15
C ASP A 35 -1.14 -23.68 -24.55
N LEU A 36 -1.67 -22.82 -23.68
CA LEU A 36 -2.86 -22.03 -23.98
C LEU A 36 -2.63 -21.01 -25.10
N ALA A 37 -1.42 -20.44 -25.17
CA ALA A 37 -1.00 -19.52 -26.22
C ALA A 37 -0.48 -20.21 -27.50
N SER A 38 -0.54 -21.55 -27.59
CA SER A 38 -0.08 -22.29 -28.76
C SER A 38 -0.99 -22.03 -29.97
N PRO A 39 -0.45 -21.89 -31.20
CA PRO A 39 -1.24 -21.77 -32.42
C PRO A 39 -2.21 -22.93 -32.69
N ASP A 40 -1.95 -24.10 -32.10
CA ASP A 40 -2.79 -25.29 -32.23
C ASP A 40 -3.97 -25.29 -31.23
N ASN A 41 -4.05 -24.31 -30.33
CA ASN A 41 -5.12 -24.20 -29.33
C ASN A 41 -6.36 -23.50 -29.92
N ASP A 42 -7.56 -24.00 -29.59
CA ASP A 42 -8.83 -23.44 -30.06
C ASP A 42 -9.04 -21.96 -29.66
N PHE A 43 -8.37 -21.50 -28.60
CA PHE A 43 -8.46 -20.12 -28.10
C PHE A 43 -7.38 -19.19 -28.64
N TYR A 44 -6.51 -19.68 -29.53
CA TYR A 44 -5.36 -18.92 -30.01
C TYR A 44 -5.75 -17.61 -30.68
N ASP A 45 -6.82 -17.59 -31.50
CA ASP A 45 -7.24 -16.38 -32.21
C ASP A 45 -7.65 -15.24 -31.26
N GLU A 46 -8.28 -15.57 -30.12
CA GLU A 46 -8.64 -14.60 -29.08
C GLU A 46 -7.39 -14.02 -28.41
N ILE A 47 -6.39 -14.85 -28.12
CA ILE A 47 -5.10 -14.44 -27.54
C ILE A 47 -4.29 -13.63 -28.56
N LEU A 48 -4.31 -14.04 -29.83
CA LEU A 48 -3.61 -13.41 -30.94
C LEU A 48 -4.08 -11.96 -31.15
N LEU A 49 -5.34 -11.65 -30.89
CA LEU A 49 -5.83 -10.28 -30.92
C LEU A 49 -5.05 -9.35 -29.97
N HIS A 50 -4.67 -9.84 -28.79
CA HIS A 50 -3.86 -9.06 -27.85
C HIS A 50 -2.41 -8.90 -28.34
N TYR A 51 -1.82 -9.92 -28.99
CA TYR A 51 -0.52 -9.77 -29.66
C TYR A 51 -0.57 -8.75 -30.78
N PHE A 52 -1.57 -8.85 -31.65
CA PHE A 52 -1.80 -7.91 -32.75
C PHE A 52 -1.91 -6.48 -32.23
N THR A 53 -2.70 -6.27 -31.17
CA THR A 53 -2.89 -4.96 -30.54
C THR A 53 -1.58 -4.40 -29.99
N GLN A 54 -0.83 -5.19 -29.22
CA GLN A 54 0.45 -4.74 -28.63
C GLN A 54 1.52 -4.51 -29.70
N TYR A 55 1.57 -5.33 -30.76
CA TYR A 55 2.45 -5.15 -31.89
C TYR A 55 2.21 -3.80 -32.59
N HIS A 56 0.95 -3.50 -32.93
CA HIS A 56 0.62 -2.23 -33.58
C HIS A 56 0.83 -1.03 -32.65
N LEU A 57 0.53 -1.16 -31.35
CA LEU A 57 0.83 -0.11 -30.37
C LEU A 57 2.33 0.18 -30.31
N HIS A 58 3.16 -0.86 -30.24
CA HIS A 58 4.62 -0.71 -30.26
C HIS A 58 5.11 0.02 -31.52
N LEU A 59 4.68 -0.43 -32.71
CA LEU A 59 5.11 0.18 -33.97
C LEU A 59 4.71 1.65 -34.07
N GLN A 60 3.45 1.97 -33.74
CA GLN A 60 2.95 3.34 -33.84
C GLN A 60 3.62 4.26 -32.83
N LEU A 61 3.80 3.79 -31.58
CA LEU A 61 4.50 4.57 -30.57
C LEU A 61 5.95 4.79 -30.96
N LYS A 62 6.64 3.76 -31.48
CA LYS A 62 8.04 3.89 -31.89
C LYS A 62 8.21 4.85 -33.06
N ASP A 63 7.33 4.83 -34.05
CA ASP A 63 7.35 5.79 -35.17
C ASP A 63 7.15 7.23 -34.68
N ALA A 64 6.22 7.44 -33.74
CA ALA A 64 6.00 8.75 -33.13
C ALA A 64 7.21 9.25 -32.33
N VAL A 65 7.86 8.36 -31.56
CA VAL A 65 9.09 8.63 -30.81
C VAL A 65 10.21 9.03 -31.77
N ASP A 66 10.43 8.24 -32.82
CA ASP A 66 11.47 8.51 -33.83
C ASP A 66 11.22 9.83 -34.56
N TYR A 67 9.95 10.18 -34.81
CA TYR A 67 9.59 11.48 -35.37
C TYR A 67 9.89 12.63 -34.40
N ALA A 68 9.56 12.49 -33.11
CA ALA A 68 9.88 13.48 -32.09
C ALA A 68 11.40 13.71 -31.99
N HIS A 69 12.18 12.63 -31.93
CA HIS A 69 13.65 12.68 -31.89
C HIS A 69 14.26 13.35 -33.13
N LYS A 70 13.75 13.05 -34.32
CA LYS A 70 14.17 13.73 -35.58
C LYS A 70 13.95 15.25 -35.54
N ASN A 71 13.00 15.72 -34.75
CA ASN A 71 12.69 17.15 -34.57
C ASN A 71 13.34 17.74 -33.29
N GLY A 72 14.24 17.01 -32.62
CA GLY A 72 14.91 17.48 -31.41
C GLY A 72 14.02 17.56 -30.18
N VAL A 73 12.89 16.84 -30.16
CA VAL A 73 11.98 16.75 -29.02
C VAL A 73 12.30 15.48 -28.23
N ILE A 74 12.55 15.61 -26.93
CA ILE A 74 12.68 14.48 -26.00
C ILE A 74 11.33 14.13 -25.38
N LEU A 75 11.16 12.87 -25.00
CA LEU A 75 9.95 12.37 -24.37
C LEU A 75 10.21 11.99 -22.91
N LYS A 76 9.41 12.58 -22.02
CA LYS A 76 9.38 12.26 -20.60
C LYS A 76 8.18 11.38 -20.29
N GLY A 77 8.43 10.13 -19.94
CA GLY A 77 7.41 9.19 -19.49
C GLY A 77 7.07 9.37 -18.00
N ASP A 78 6.15 8.53 -17.54
CA ASP A 78 5.69 8.51 -16.16
C ASP A 78 5.52 7.05 -15.69
N LEU A 79 6.03 6.76 -14.50
CA LEU A 79 6.11 5.42 -13.94
C LEU A 79 5.47 5.39 -12.55
N PRO A 80 4.23 4.86 -12.43
CA PRO A 80 3.59 4.64 -11.14
C PRO A 80 4.47 3.79 -10.23
N ILE A 81 4.55 4.15 -8.94
CA ILE A 81 5.36 3.39 -7.98
C ILE A 81 4.92 1.94 -7.88
N GLY A 82 3.61 1.66 -7.95
CA GLY A 82 3.03 0.33 -7.75
C GLY A 82 2.31 -0.24 -8.98
N VAL A 83 1.79 -1.46 -8.84
CA VAL A 83 0.97 -2.15 -9.84
C VAL A 83 -0.31 -2.66 -9.20
N GLY A 84 -1.43 -2.68 -9.93
CA GLY A 84 -2.71 -3.13 -9.37
C GLY A 84 -2.64 -4.57 -8.81
N ARG A 85 -3.37 -4.85 -7.71
CA ARG A 85 -3.41 -6.18 -7.06
C ARG A 85 -3.80 -7.31 -8.00
N HIS A 86 -4.68 -6.99 -8.95
CA HIS A 86 -5.19 -7.93 -9.93
C HIS A 86 -4.54 -7.71 -11.30
N SER A 87 -3.34 -7.12 -11.38
CA SER A 87 -2.64 -6.92 -12.66
C SER A 87 -1.95 -8.21 -13.15
N CYS A 88 -1.55 -8.22 -14.42
CA CYS A 88 -0.70 -9.28 -14.96
C CYS A 88 0.62 -9.42 -14.18
N ASP A 89 1.23 -8.32 -13.73
CA ASP A 89 2.46 -8.36 -12.94
C ASP A 89 2.25 -9.07 -11.60
N ALA A 90 1.18 -8.72 -10.88
CA ALA A 90 0.87 -9.34 -9.58
C ALA A 90 0.45 -10.81 -9.71
N TRP A 91 -0.16 -11.19 -10.84
CA TRP A 91 -0.46 -12.58 -11.16
C TRP A 91 0.80 -13.39 -11.48
N MET A 92 1.67 -12.87 -12.35
CA MET A 92 2.88 -13.55 -12.81
C MET A 92 3.97 -13.61 -11.75
N TYR A 93 4.20 -12.50 -11.03
CA TYR A 93 5.29 -12.33 -10.09
C TYR A 93 4.80 -12.20 -8.65
N ARG A 94 3.79 -13.01 -8.29
CA ARG A 94 3.08 -12.90 -7.00
C ARG A 94 3.99 -12.82 -5.77
N SER A 95 5.12 -13.54 -5.76
CA SER A 95 6.09 -13.54 -4.65
C SER A 95 6.83 -12.22 -4.46
N LEU A 96 6.86 -11.36 -5.48
CA LEU A 96 7.47 -10.02 -5.41
C LEU A 96 6.58 -9.00 -4.69
N PHE A 97 5.38 -9.39 -4.27
CA PHE A 97 4.38 -8.51 -3.67
C PHE A 97 3.82 -9.10 -2.37
N HIS A 98 3.60 -8.24 -1.37
CA HIS A 98 2.82 -8.59 -0.18
C HIS A 98 1.33 -8.47 -0.51
N MET A 99 0.75 -9.58 -0.97
CA MET A 99 -0.65 -9.65 -1.42
C MET A 99 -1.68 -9.50 -0.29
N ASP A 100 -1.22 -9.51 0.95
CA ASP A 100 -1.94 -9.32 2.21
C ASP A 100 -1.86 -7.88 2.75
N MET A 101 -1.09 -7.01 2.08
CA MET A 101 -0.96 -5.59 2.41
C MET A 101 -1.43 -4.70 1.27
N GLN A 102 -1.62 -3.42 1.55
CA GLN A 102 -2.02 -2.38 0.61
C GLN A 102 -1.20 -1.11 0.85
N ALA A 103 -0.68 -0.52 -0.23
CA ALA A 103 0.06 0.72 -0.19
C ALA A 103 -0.88 1.93 -0.08
N GLY A 104 -0.38 3.02 0.49
CA GLY A 104 -1.12 4.25 0.65
C GLY A 104 -0.25 5.43 1.00
N ALA A 105 -0.87 6.44 1.61
CA ALA A 105 -0.20 7.56 2.24
C ALA A 105 -0.75 7.79 3.66
N PRO A 106 0.11 8.26 4.59
CA PRO A 106 -0.33 8.60 5.94
C PRO A 106 -1.30 9.79 5.94
N PRO A 107 -2.00 10.04 7.06
CA PRO A 107 -2.78 11.25 7.23
C PRO A 107 -1.97 12.54 7.06
N ASP A 108 -2.55 13.53 6.39
CA ASP A 108 -2.00 14.88 6.26
C ASP A 108 -3.11 15.95 6.37
N ALA A 109 -2.76 17.22 6.11
CA ALA A 109 -3.68 18.35 6.21
C ALA A 109 -4.84 18.32 5.19
N PHE A 110 -4.71 17.56 4.10
CA PHE A 110 -5.70 17.43 3.03
C PHE A 110 -6.50 16.12 3.14
N ALA A 111 -5.86 15.04 3.60
CA ALA A 111 -6.43 13.72 3.78
C ALA A 111 -6.25 13.26 5.23
N THR A 112 -7.14 13.70 6.13
CA THR A 112 -7.04 13.42 7.58
C THR A 112 -7.20 11.94 7.96
N LYS A 113 -7.72 11.10 7.05
CA LYS A 113 -7.81 9.64 7.17
C LYS A 113 -6.71 8.90 6.43
N GLY A 114 -5.72 9.61 5.91
CA GLY A 114 -4.75 9.08 4.96
C GLY A 114 -5.39 8.67 3.65
N GLN A 115 -4.61 8.01 2.80
CA GLN A 115 -5.07 7.48 1.52
C GLN A 115 -4.75 5.99 1.45
N ASN A 116 -5.69 5.21 0.93
CA ASN A 116 -5.50 3.81 0.64
C ASN A 116 -5.54 3.62 -0.88
N TRP A 117 -4.38 3.36 -1.49
CA TRP A 117 -4.26 3.19 -2.94
C TRP A 117 -4.56 1.76 -3.40
N SER A 118 -4.80 0.84 -2.45
CA SER A 118 -5.28 -0.53 -2.66
C SER A 118 -4.36 -1.50 -3.41
N PHE A 119 -3.27 -1.03 -4.04
CA PHE A 119 -2.27 -1.90 -4.65
C PHE A 119 -1.35 -2.54 -3.61
N PRO A 120 -0.82 -3.76 -3.84
CA PRO A 120 0.06 -4.43 -2.88
C PRO A 120 1.40 -3.70 -2.71
N THR A 121 2.01 -3.86 -1.55
CA THR A 121 3.39 -3.39 -1.33
C THR A 121 4.40 -4.38 -1.91
N TYR A 122 5.62 -3.91 -2.17
CA TYR A 122 6.69 -4.75 -2.70
C TYR A 122 7.34 -5.60 -1.61
N ASN A 123 7.65 -6.85 -1.97
CA ASN A 123 8.59 -7.67 -1.22
C ASN A 123 10.02 -7.37 -1.68
N TRP A 124 10.56 -6.26 -1.16
CA TRP A 124 11.90 -5.78 -1.49
C TRP A 124 13.00 -6.78 -1.14
N GLU A 125 12.79 -7.62 -0.13
CA GLU A 125 13.74 -8.67 0.24
C GLU A 125 13.87 -9.71 -0.88
N THR A 126 12.74 -10.23 -1.39
CA THR A 126 12.74 -11.17 -2.52
C THR A 126 13.30 -10.51 -3.78
N MET A 127 12.90 -9.26 -4.09
CA MET A 127 13.44 -8.54 -5.24
C MET A 127 14.96 -8.31 -5.14
N ALA A 128 15.52 -8.14 -3.93
CA ALA A 128 16.96 -7.94 -3.79
C ALA A 128 17.78 -9.19 -4.16
N GLN A 129 17.19 -10.39 -4.13
CA GLN A 129 17.89 -11.65 -4.37
C GLN A 129 18.40 -11.80 -5.82
N ASP A 130 17.73 -11.18 -6.79
CA ASP A 130 18.14 -11.14 -8.20
C ASP A 130 18.62 -9.75 -8.66
N ASN A 131 18.98 -8.92 -7.66
CA ASN A 131 19.40 -7.53 -7.84
C ASN A 131 18.29 -6.68 -8.52
N TYR A 132 17.04 -6.90 -8.15
CA TYR A 132 15.86 -6.16 -8.59
C TYR A 132 15.54 -6.36 -10.07
N ALA A 133 15.64 -7.60 -10.57
CA ALA A 133 15.51 -7.91 -11.99
C ALA A 133 14.18 -7.45 -12.59
N TRP A 134 13.07 -7.54 -11.84
CA TRP A 134 11.76 -7.06 -12.31
C TRP A 134 11.75 -5.54 -12.54
N TRP A 135 12.29 -4.76 -11.61
CA TRP A 135 12.42 -3.31 -11.77
C TRP A 135 13.36 -2.93 -12.91
N ARG A 136 14.51 -3.61 -13.04
CA ARG A 136 15.45 -3.34 -14.15
C ARG A 136 14.79 -3.61 -15.51
N GLN A 137 14.07 -4.73 -15.66
CA GLN A 137 13.31 -5.03 -16.89
C GLN A 137 12.24 -3.97 -17.19
N ARG A 138 11.58 -3.45 -16.15
CA ARG A 138 10.60 -2.36 -16.29
C ARG A 138 11.28 -1.09 -16.83
N MET A 139 12.45 -0.72 -16.30
CA MET A 139 13.22 0.43 -16.78
C MET A 139 13.74 0.23 -18.20
N GLU A 140 14.28 -0.95 -18.51
CA GLU A 140 14.76 -1.31 -19.85
C GLU A 140 13.63 -1.23 -20.88
N HIS A 141 12.44 -1.74 -20.55
CA HIS A 141 11.29 -1.68 -21.44
C HIS A 141 10.84 -0.23 -21.70
N MET A 142 10.81 0.62 -20.68
CA MET A 142 10.46 2.03 -20.82
C MET A 142 11.48 2.82 -21.66
N GLY A 143 12.76 2.42 -21.60
CA GLY A 143 13.83 3.01 -22.42
C GLY A 143 13.65 2.84 -23.93
N ASN A 144 12.74 1.97 -24.38
CA ASN A 144 12.39 1.88 -25.80
C ASN A 144 11.68 3.14 -26.33
N TYR A 145 11.07 3.93 -25.45
CA TYR A 145 10.17 5.02 -25.82
C TYR A 145 10.50 6.37 -25.20
N PHE A 146 11.17 6.40 -24.05
CA PHE A 146 11.36 7.62 -23.26
C PHE A 146 12.84 7.93 -23.06
N ASP A 147 13.16 9.22 -23.03
CA ASP A 147 14.50 9.76 -22.74
C ASP A 147 14.63 10.13 -21.26
N ALA A 148 13.50 10.41 -20.62
CA ALA A 148 13.41 10.70 -19.19
C ALA A 148 12.18 10.01 -18.61
N ILE A 149 12.21 9.69 -17.32
CA ILE A 149 11.09 9.03 -16.65
C ILE A 149 10.82 9.71 -15.32
N ARG A 150 9.57 10.13 -15.10
CA ARG A 150 9.10 10.46 -13.75
C ARG A 150 8.87 9.17 -12.99
N ILE A 151 9.51 9.01 -11.84
CA ILE A 151 9.12 7.99 -10.87
C ILE A 151 8.14 8.65 -9.91
N ASP A 152 6.86 8.31 -10.07
CA ASP A 152 5.79 8.66 -9.15
C ASP A 152 6.12 8.14 -7.76
N HIS A 153 5.84 8.95 -6.73
CA HIS A 153 6.06 8.61 -5.32
C HIS A 153 7.40 7.90 -5.03
N VAL A 154 8.51 8.55 -5.42
CA VAL A 154 9.88 8.01 -5.26
C VAL A 154 10.22 7.65 -3.81
N LEU A 155 9.51 8.26 -2.85
CA LEU A 155 9.61 7.93 -1.43
C LEU A 155 9.38 6.44 -1.15
N GLY A 156 8.58 5.76 -1.97
CA GLY A 156 8.33 4.31 -1.89
C GLY A 156 9.57 3.43 -1.93
N PHE A 157 10.69 3.92 -2.48
CA PHE A 157 11.98 3.23 -2.47
C PHE A 157 12.67 3.33 -1.09
N PHE A 158 12.48 4.44 -0.39
CA PHE A 158 13.00 4.64 0.97
C PHE A 158 12.10 3.93 1.98
N ARG A 159 10.79 4.12 1.83
CA ARG A 159 9.72 3.51 2.62
C ARG A 159 8.36 3.67 1.93
N ILE A 160 7.47 2.73 2.15
CA ILE A 160 6.08 2.82 1.72
C ILE A 160 5.17 2.80 2.94
N TRP A 161 4.06 3.55 2.88
CA TRP A 161 3.01 3.42 3.87
C TRP A 161 2.21 2.15 3.57
N SER A 162 2.35 1.16 4.45
CA SER A 162 1.77 -0.17 4.35
C SER A 162 0.57 -0.27 5.28
N ILE A 163 -0.59 -0.60 4.73
CA ILE A 163 -1.87 -0.69 5.41
C ILE A 163 -2.31 -2.18 5.36
N PRO A 164 -2.84 -2.74 6.46
CA PRO A 164 -3.42 -4.08 6.45
C PRO A 164 -4.58 -4.21 5.45
N LEU A 165 -4.74 -5.39 4.86
CA LEU A 165 -5.84 -5.63 3.92
C LEU A 165 -7.22 -5.47 4.53
N ASP A 166 -7.40 -5.61 5.84
CA ASP A 166 -8.72 -5.51 6.49
C ASP A 166 -9.15 -4.07 6.84
N ALA A 167 -8.25 -3.11 6.63
CA ALA A 167 -8.53 -1.67 6.69
C ALA A 167 -8.99 -1.14 5.32
N VAL A 168 -9.87 -0.13 5.37
CA VAL A 168 -10.40 0.56 4.19
C VAL A 168 -9.80 1.96 4.08
N GLU A 169 -9.57 2.61 5.22
CA GLU A 169 -8.91 3.91 5.30
C GLU A 169 -7.38 3.77 5.42
N GLY A 170 -6.63 4.84 5.12
CA GLY A 170 -5.18 4.85 5.22
C GLY A 170 -4.64 5.05 6.65
N ILE A 171 -5.50 5.38 7.61
CA ILE A 171 -5.08 5.89 8.93
C ILE A 171 -4.38 4.84 9.82
N LEU A 172 -4.64 3.56 9.60
CA LEU A 172 -4.07 2.44 10.34
C LEU A 172 -2.87 1.79 9.64
N GLY A 173 -2.17 2.54 8.79
CA GLY A 173 -0.93 2.07 8.18
C GLY A 173 0.31 2.34 9.04
N LYS A 174 1.45 1.85 8.54
CA LYS A 174 2.79 2.08 9.08
C LYS A 174 3.81 2.22 7.95
N PHE A 175 4.92 2.91 8.20
CA PHE A 175 6.02 2.94 7.23
C PHE A 175 6.79 1.62 7.21
N VAL A 176 7.09 1.13 6.01
CA VAL A 176 7.93 -0.05 5.77
C VAL A 176 8.96 0.29 4.69
N SER A 177 10.26 0.17 4.93
CA SER A 177 10.92 -0.34 6.14
C SER A 177 10.83 0.66 7.31
N SER A 178 10.81 0.17 8.54
CA SER A 178 10.97 0.99 9.76
C SER A 178 11.49 0.15 10.91
N TRP A 179 12.18 0.77 11.86
CA TRP A 179 12.48 0.20 13.17
C TRP A 179 11.27 0.37 14.09
N PRO A 180 10.53 -0.69 14.43
CA PRO A 180 9.42 -0.57 15.36
C PRO A 180 9.93 -0.32 16.78
N ILE A 181 9.05 0.15 17.67
CA ILE A 181 9.36 0.43 19.07
C ILE A 181 9.07 -0.81 19.91
N PRO A 182 10.07 -1.43 20.56
CA PRO A 182 9.82 -2.54 21.47
C PRO A 182 9.04 -2.11 22.71
N SER A 183 8.23 -3.01 23.28
CA SER A 183 7.48 -2.77 24.52
C SER A 183 8.36 -2.24 25.66
N TYR A 184 9.60 -2.72 25.76
CA TYR A 184 10.54 -2.29 26.80
C TYR A 184 11.01 -0.83 26.64
N ASP A 185 10.98 -0.27 25.42
CA ASP A 185 11.33 1.15 25.20
C ASP A 185 10.26 2.06 25.82
N PHE A 186 8.99 1.66 25.79
CA PHE A 186 7.92 2.35 26.51
C PHE A 186 8.15 2.28 28.03
N SER A 187 8.48 1.09 28.55
CA SER A 187 8.78 0.89 29.98
C SER A 187 9.97 1.73 30.43
N ASN A 188 11.05 1.75 29.65
CA ASN A 188 12.23 2.58 29.92
C ASN A 188 11.92 4.08 29.91
N ALA A 189 10.95 4.50 29.09
CA ALA A 189 10.49 5.88 29.05
C ALA A 189 9.52 6.24 30.20
N GLY A 190 9.08 5.25 31.00
CA GLY A 190 8.19 5.42 32.15
C GLY A 190 6.71 5.08 31.86
N ILE A 191 6.43 4.35 30.77
CA ILE A 191 5.08 3.86 30.44
C ILE A 191 5.05 2.34 30.59
N GLU A 192 4.26 1.84 31.54
CA GLU A 192 3.90 0.41 31.54
C GLU A 192 2.99 0.14 30.34
N PHE A 193 3.54 -0.47 29.30
CA PHE A 193 2.83 -0.64 28.03
C PHE A 193 1.74 -1.71 28.15
N ASN A 194 0.48 -1.27 28.06
CA ASN A 194 -0.67 -2.16 28.02
C ASN A 194 -1.23 -2.21 26.60
N GLU A 195 -1.06 -3.33 25.94
CA GLU A 195 -1.46 -3.46 24.54
C GLU A 195 -2.97 -3.26 24.31
N GLU A 196 -3.82 -3.74 25.21
CA GLU A 196 -5.27 -3.54 25.10
C GLU A 196 -5.63 -2.04 25.15
N ARG A 197 -4.92 -1.26 25.96
CA ARG A 197 -5.17 0.18 26.08
C ARG A 197 -4.63 0.98 24.90
N TYR A 198 -3.52 0.57 24.30
CA TYR A 198 -2.79 1.35 23.31
C TYR A 198 -3.09 0.94 21.87
N CYS A 199 -3.38 -0.34 21.64
CA CYS A 199 -3.55 -0.92 20.30
C CYS A 199 -5.00 -1.31 19.96
N GLN A 200 -5.91 -1.36 20.95
CA GLN A 200 -7.34 -1.57 20.69
C GLN A 200 -8.11 -0.24 20.69
N PRO A 201 -9.21 -0.14 19.93
CA PRO A 201 -10.09 1.03 19.95
C PRO A 201 -10.47 1.44 21.37
N TYR A 202 -10.16 2.67 21.75
CA TYR A 202 -10.60 3.21 23.03
C TYR A 202 -12.08 3.61 22.93
N ILE A 203 -12.95 2.85 23.59
CA ILE A 203 -14.40 3.04 23.57
C ILE A 203 -14.88 3.26 25.00
N THR A 204 -15.66 4.32 25.22
CA THR A 204 -16.32 4.60 26.50
C THR A 204 -17.76 5.01 26.26
N ASP A 205 -18.61 4.90 27.28
CA ASP A 205 -20.00 5.35 27.17
C ASP A 205 -20.10 6.85 26.86
N GLU A 206 -19.19 7.66 27.40
CA GLU A 206 -19.10 9.09 27.11
C GLU A 206 -18.74 9.35 25.64
N LEU A 207 -17.78 8.63 25.08
CA LEU A 207 -17.42 8.73 23.66
C LEU A 207 -18.61 8.35 22.77
N ILE A 208 -19.29 7.24 23.07
CA ILE A 208 -20.45 6.79 22.31
C ILE A 208 -21.59 7.80 22.40
N TYR A 209 -21.83 8.40 23.57
CA TYR A 209 -22.82 9.47 23.73
C TYR A 209 -22.46 10.71 22.90
N ASN A 210 -21.21 11.17 23.02
CA ASN A 210 -20.76 12.40 22.35
C ASN A 210 -20.75 12.28 20.82
N TRP A 211 -20.43 11.10 20.27
CA TRP A 211 -20.29 10.91 18.82
C TRP A 211 -21.60 10.49 18.13
N PHE A 212 -22.47 9.76 18.83
CA PHE A 212 -23.68 9.18 18.22
C PHE A 212 -24.99 9.76 18.75
N GLY A 213 -24.98 10.50 19.87
CA GLY A 213 -26.15 11.17 20.41
C GLY A 213 -27.33 10.22 20.62
N SER A 214 -28.45 10.48 19.94
CA SER A 214 -29.64 9.63 20.02
C SER A 214 -29.45 8.21 19.49
N ASN A 215 -28.38 7.95 18.72
CA ASN A 215 -28.08 6.62 18.17
C ASN A 215 -27.21 5.76 19.10
N SER A 216 -26.81 6.26 20.29
CA SER A 216 -25.91 5.54 21.20
C SER A 216 -26.40 4.14 21.58
N ASP A 217 -27.68 3.99 21.89
CA ASP A 217 -28.25 2.68 22.27
C ASP A 217 -28.20 1.70 21.09
N THR A 218 -28.55 2.18 19.89
CA THR A 218 -28.42 1.39 18.65
C THR A 218 -26.98 0.96 18.41
N VAL A 219 -26.00 1.85 18.63
CA VAL A 219 -24.59 1.52 18.44
C VAL A 219 -24.14 0.41 19.40
N LYS A 220 -24.50 0.54 20.68
CA LYS A 220 -24.19 -0.45 21.71
C LYS A 220 -24.85 -1.79 21.40
N ASP A 221 -26.15 -1.78 21.09
CA ASP A 221 -26.92 -3.00 20.89
C ASP A 221 -26.57 -3.73 19.60
N VAL A 222 -26.26 -3.01 18.52
CA VAL A 222 -25.99 -3.61 17.21
C VAL A 222 -24.51 -3.96 17.07
N PHE A 223 -23.60 -3.02 17.32
CA PHE A 223 -22.19 -3.13 16.90
C PHE A 223 -21.22 -3.55 18.01
N LEU A 224 -21.58 -3.35 19.29
CA LEU A 224 -20.66 -3.53 20.41
C LEU A 224 -21.06 -4.68 21.34
N ASP A 225 -20.07 -5.28 21.99
CA ASP A 225 -20.21 -6.14 23.16
C ASP A 225 -19.41 -5.51 24.30
N GLY A 226 -20.12 -4.80 25.19
CA GLY A 226 -19.51 -3.86 26.13
C GLY A 226 -18.79 -2.70 25.40
N HIS A 227 -17.49 -2.54 25.65
CA HIS A 227 -16.65 -1.51 25.01
C HIS A 227 -15.75 -2.07 23.90
N LYS A 228 -16.20 -3.13 23.22
CA LYS A 228 -15.49 -3.75 22.08
C LYS A 228 -16.45 -3.98 20.93
N PHE A 229 -15.95 -3.97 19.70
CA PHE A 229 -16.75 -4.41 18.56
C PHE A 229 -17.10 -5.90 18.68
N LYS A 230 -18.31 -6.26 18.30
CA LYS A 230 -18.69 -7.67 18.15
C LYS A 230 -17.83 -8.35 17.08
N PRO A 231 -17.63 -9.68 17.12
CA PRO A 231 -16.84 -10.40 16.12
C PRO A 231 -17.29 -10.18 14.67
N ALA A 232 -18.58 -9.93 14.42
CA ALA A 232 -19.12 -9.61 13.09
C ALA A 232 -18.62 -8.26 12.53
N PHE A 233 -18.03 -7.42 13.37
CA PHE A 233 -17.47 -6.11 13.04
C PHE A 233 -16.01 -6.03 13.51
N ALA A 234 -15.24 -7.11 13.36
CA ALA A 234 -13.85 -7.13 13.85
C ALA A 234 -12.93 -6.12 13.16
N ASN A 235 -13.25 -5.70 11.92
CA ASN A 235 -12.47 -4.73 11.15
C ASN A 235 -13.35 -3.86 10.25
N GLN A 236 -12.73 -2.86 9.62
CA GLN A 236 -13.40 -1.86 8.77
C GLN A 236 -14.11 -2.51 7.57
N ARG A 237 -13.53 -3.54 6.94
CA ARG A 237 -14.16 -4.22 5.80
C ARG A 237 -15.42 -4.98 6.18
N MET A 238 -15.40 -5.69 7.32
CA MET A 238 -16.58 -6.39 7.82
C MET A 238 -17.71 -5.40 8.14
N LEU A 239 -17.38 -4.26 8.76
CA LEU A 239 -18.36 -3.19 8.99
C LEU A 239 -18.98 -2.69 7.68
N ILE A 240 -18.15 -2.32 6.69
CA ILE A 240 -18.65 -1.77 5.41
C ILE A 240 -19.48 -2.80 4.66
N SER A 241 -19.07 -4.08 4.67
CA SER A 241 -19.85 -5.15 4.05
C SER A 241 -21.23 -5.27 4.68
N PHE A 242 -21.31 -5.20 6.01
CA PHE A 242 -22.60 -5.24 6.71
C PHE A 242 -23.47 -4.02 6.38
N ILE A 243 -22.91 -2.82 6.44
CA ILE A 243 -23.66 -1.57 6.17
C ILE A 243 -24.18 -1.54 4.72
N LYS A 244 -23.44 -2.11 3.77
CA LYS A 244 -23.90 -2.24 2.38
C LYS A 244 -25.22 -3.03 2.28
N ASP A 245 -25.38 -4.06 3.09
CA ASP A 245 -26.60 -4.88 3.14
C ASP A 245 -27.68 -4.27 4.07
N HIS A 246 -27.29 -3.31 4.91
CA HIS A 246 -28.13 -2.63 5.91
C HIS A 246 -28.03 -1.09 5.80
N PRO A 247 -28.57 -0.50 4.72
CA PRO A 247 -28.42 0.93 4.42
C PRO A 247 -29.02 1.86 5.48
N GLU A 248 -29.91 1.37 6.37
CA GLU A 248 -30.40 2.10 7.53
C GLU A 248 -29.27 2.60 8.45
N TYR A 249 -28.14 1.89 8.50
CA TYR A 249 -26.97 2.24 9.31
C TYR A 249 -25.92 3.07 8.55
N GLN A 250 -26.16 3.45 7.30
CA GLN A 250 -25.18 4.19 6.47
C GLN A 250 -24.68 5.47 7.15
N HIS A 251 -25.55 6.17 7.87
CA HIS A 251 -25.24 7.40 8.59
C HIS A 251 -24.29 7.19 9.79
N LEU A 252 -24.13 5.95 10.26
CA LEU A 252 -23.23 5.57 11.35
C LEU A 252 -21.85 5.15 10.84
N GLN A 253 -21.67 4.89 9.55
CA GLN A 253 -20.46 4.29 9.00
C GLN A 253 -19.20 5.10 9.34
N ALA A 254 -19.17 6.39 9.01
CA ALA A 254 -18.01 7.24 9.25
C ALA A 254 -17.60 7.31 10.73
N PRO A 255 -18.49 7.64 11.70
CA PRO A 255 -18.11 7.65 13.10
C PRO A 255 -17.77 6.27 13.66
N LEU A 256 -18.31 5.17 13.11
CA LEU A 256 -17.88 3.81 13.47
C LEU A 256 -16.46 3.50 12.95
N LEU A 257 -16.11 3.92 11.73
CA LEU A 257 -14.74 3.84 11.21
C LEU A 257 -13.74 4.62 12.07
N ASP A 258 -14.16 5.79 12.55
CA ASP A 258 -13.35 6.63 13.44
C ASP A 258 -13.01 5.93 14.76
N ILE A 259 -13.93 5.13 15.30
CA ILE A 259 -13.67 4.32 16.49
C ILE A 259 -12.53 3.32 16.24
N TYR A 260 -12.51 2.58 15.12
CA TYR A 260 -11.40 1.64 14.84
C TYR A 260 -10.05 2.34 14.86
N SER A 261 -10.01 3.59 14.42
CA SER A 261 -8.78 4.39 14.40
C SER A 261 -8.47 5.10 15.72
N ASN A 262 -9.32 4.97 16.75
CA ASN A 262 -9.13 5.62 18.06
C ASN A 262 -8.13 4.84 18.93
N VAL A 263 -6.91 4.67 18.41
CA VAL A 263 -5.79 3.93 19.01
C VAL A 263 -4.56 4.82 19.11
N ILE A 264 -3.58 4.42 19.91
CA ILE A 264 -2.31 5.15 20.09
C ILE A 264 -1.20 4.50 19.27
N ALA A 265 -1.16 3.17 19.26
CA ALA A 265 -0.14 2.37 18.60
C ALA A 265 -0.77 1.25 17.76
N ILE A 266 0.03 0.73 16.83
CA ILE A 266 -0.30 -0.37 15.93
C ILE A 266 0.71 -1.47 16.21
N ARG A 267 0.24 -2.72 16.34
CA ARG A 267 1.12 -3.88 16.53
C ARG A 267 2.01 -4.09 15.30
N ASP A 268 3.26 -4.48 15.50
CA ASP A 268 4.08 -4.97 14.40
C ASP A 268 3.74 -6.43 14.05
N ASP A 269 3.71 -6.73 12.75
CA ASP A 269 3.31 -8.03 12.23
C ASP A 269 4.49 -9.01 12.20
N SER A 270 5.71 -8.50 12.09
CA SER A 270 6.93 -9.28 11.94
C SER A 270 7.58 -9.64 13.27
N TYR A 271 7.50 -8.74 14.26
CA TYR A 271 8.20 -8.89 15.54
C TYR A 271 7.24 -8.69 16.71
N ASN A 272 6.82 -9.80 17.31
CA ASN A 272 5.94 -9.78 18.48
C ASN A 272 6.55 -8.97 19.64
N GLY A 273 5.72 -8.12 20.26
CA GLY A 273 6.15 -7.20 21.32
C GLY A 273 6.72 -5.87 20.83
N ASN A 274 6.71 -5.62 19.52
CA ASN A 274 7.07 -4.34 18.92
C ASN A 274 5.83 -3.62 18.35
N TYR A 275 5.90 -2.29 18.28
CA TYR A 275 4.78 -1.42 17.95
C TYR A 275 5.20 -0.22 17.11
N HIS A 276 4.25 0.32 16.35
CA HIS A 276 4.38 1.56 15.60
C HIS A 276 3.43 2.60 16.19
N LEU A 277 3.88 3.84 16.37
CA LEU A 277 2.96 4.90 16.80
C LEU A 277 2.03 5.29 15.65
N ARG A 278 0.76 5.55 15.94
CA ARG A 278 -0.22 6.01 14.95
C ARG A 278 0.06 7.47 14.60
N ILE A 279 0.19 7.78 13.31
CA ILE A 279 0.25 9.19 12.86
C ILE A 279 -1.05 9.90 13.25
N GLY A 280 -0.92 11.07 13.88
CA GLY A 280 -2.06 11.83 14.39
C GLY A 280 -2.65 11.29 15.70
N MET A 281 -1.94 10.42 16.45
CA MET A 281 -2.42 9.91 17.75
C MET A 281 -2.83 11.03 18.72
N HIS A 282 -2.15 12.19 18.70
CA HIS A 282 -2.44 13.33 19.57
C HIS A 282 -3.89 13.85 19.48
N GLY A 283 -4.55 13.66 18.33
CA GLY A 283 -5.93 14.08 18.11
C GLY A 283 -6.98 13.11 18.62
N THR A 284 -6.59 11.88 19.00
CA THR A 284 -7.50 10.81 19.40
C THR A 284 -8.06 11.01 20.81
N GLU A 285 -9.29 10.59 21.05
CA GLU A 285 -9.85 10.53 22.42
C GLU A 285 -9.07 9.53 23.28
N SER A 286 -8.53 8.47 22.65
CA SER A 286 -7.61 7.54 23.29
C SER A 286 -6.40 8.24 23.90
N TYR A 287 -5.72 9.12 23.17
CA TYR A 287 -4.58 9.87 23.70
C TYR A 287 -5.00 10.90 24.76
N LYS A 288 -6.09 11.64 24.52
CA LYS A 288 -6.57 12.69 25.44
C LYS A 288 -6.96 12.14 26.81
N ALA A 289 -7.43 10.90 26.88
CA ALA A 289 -7.78 10.22 28.12
C ALA A 289 -6.56 9.76 28.95
N LEU A 290 -5.33 9.90 28.45
CA LEU A 290 -4.12 9.55 29.20
C LEU A 290 -3.71 10.65 30.20
N PRO A 291 -3.04 10.29 31.31
CA PRO A 291 -2.41 11.27 32.18
C PRO A 291 -1.40 12.15 31.42
N HIS A 292 -1.31 13.43 31.79
CA HIS A 292 -0.41 14.41 31.14
C HIS A 292 1.04 13.91 31.04
N GLN A 293 1.55 13.25 32.07
CA GLN A 293 2.90 12.70 32.05
C GLN A 293 3.10 11.64 30.96
N GLN A 294 2.11 10.76 30.73
CA GLN A 294 2.18 9.75 29.67
C GLN A 294 2.08 10.40 28.28
N GLN A 295 1.24 11.41 28.15
CA GLN A 295 1.13 12.24 26.95
C GLN A 295 2.50 12.85 26.57
N GLU A 296 3.20 13.49 27.52
CA GLU A 296 4.53 14.07 27.27
C GLU A 296 5.59 13.01 26.88
N ILE A 297 5.53 11.82 27.48
CA ILE A 297 6.42 10.71 27.11
C ILE A 297 6.14 10.23 25.68
N LEU A 298 4.87 10.03 25.33
CA LEU A 298 4.47 9.61 23.99
C LEU A 298 4.84 10.63 22.92
N ASN A 299 4.73 11.93 23.21
CA ASN A 299 5.15 12.97 22.27
C ASN A 299 6.64 12.87 21.93
N ARG A 300 7.48 12.65 22.95
CA ARG A 300 8.92 12.46 22.74
C ARG A 300 9.22 11.19 21.95
N LEU A 301 8.54 10.08 22.25
CA LEU A 301 8.68 8.83 21.50
C LEU A 301 8.20 8.99 20.05
N PHE A 302 7.14 9.75 19.81
CA PHE A 302 6.62 10.06 18.49
C PHE A 302 7.62 10.84 17.66
N ASP A 303 8.16 11.93 18.22
CA ASP A 303 9.12 12.76 17.52
C ASP A 303 10.41 12.01 17.18
N ASP A 304 10.89 11.19 18.13
CA ASP A 304 12.05 10.34 17.94
C ASP A 304 11.80 9.25 16.87
N TYR A 305 10.64 8.60 16.93
CA TYR A 305 10.26 7.53 16.02
C TYR A 305 10.06 8.00 14.57
N PHE A 306 9.40 9.13 14.33
CA PHE A 306 9.11 9.57 12.96
C PHE A 306 10.19 10.45 12.32
N PHE A 307 10.96 11.20 13.11
CA PHE A 307 11.85 12.23 12.58
C PHE A 307 13.34 12.01 12.88
N ARG A 308 13.71 10.98 13.67
CA ARG A 308 15.11 10.73 14.05
C ARG A 308 15.56 9.29 13.78
N LYS A 309 14.93 8.31 14.42
CA LYS A 309 15.40 6.91 14.43
C LYS A 309 15.46 6.23 13.05
N GLN A 310 14.69 6.72 12.09
CA GLN A 310 14.50 6.05 10.81
C GLN A 310 15.39 6.56 9.69
N ASN A 311 16.01 7.75 9.85
CA ASN A 311 16.66 8.45 8.74
C ASN A 311 17.77 7.62 8.09
N GLN A 312 18.65 7.02 8.91
CA GLN A 312 19.74 6.18 8.40
C GLN A 312 19.21 4.95 7.64
N LEU A 313 18.22 4.25 8.21
CA LEU A 313 17.61 3.08 7.56
C LEU A 313 17.02 3.45 6.20
N TRP A 314 16.25 4.53 6.16
CA TRP A 314 15.59 4.97 4.94
C TRP A 314 16.59 5.45 3.88
N GLU A 315 17.69 6.10 4.29
CA GLU A 315 18.80 6.46 3.41
C GLU A 315 19.44 5.22 2.77
N GLU A 316 19.79 4.22 3.56
CA GLU A 316 20.39 2.96 3.11
C GLU A 316 19.44 2.21 2.14
N GLU A 317 18.16 2.12 2.49
CA GLU A 317 17.13 1.48 1.68
C GLU A 317 16.93 2.18 0.32
N GLY A 318 16.85 3.51 0.33
CA GLY A 318 16.72 4.32 -0.88
C GLY A 318 17.95 4.18 -1.78
N LEU A 319 19.15 4.36 -1.23
CA LEU A 319 20.41 4.27 -1.97
C LEU A 319 20.57 2.91 -2.66
N LYS A 320 20.32 1.82 -1.92
CA LYS A 320 20.45 0.45 -2.44
C LYS A 320 19.57 0.21 -3.65
N LYS A 321 18.28 0.58 -3.58
CA LYS A 321 17.31 0.30 -4.64
C LYS A 321 17.48 1.27 -5.81
N LEU A 322 17.59 2.57 -5.54
CA LEU A 322 17.73 3.59 -6.58
C LEU A 322 19.03 3.44 -7.38
N THR A 323 20.12 3.01 -6.74
CA THR A 323 21.37 2.69 -7.45
C THR A 323 21.19 1.56 -8.45
N ALA A 324 20.48 0.49 -8.07
CA ALA A 324 20.22 -0.62 -8.98
C ALA A 324 19.38 -0.20 -10.19
N LEU A 325 18.38 0.68 -9.98
CA LEU A 325 17.56 1.22 -11.06
C LEU A 325 18.37 2.17 -11.96
N LYS A 326 19.12 3.10 -11.38
CA LYS A 326 19.97 4.05 -12.11
C LYS A 326 20.99 3.35 -13.01
N ASN A 327 21.55 2.23 -12.56
CA ASN A 327 22.51 1.46 -13.35
C ASN A 327 21.87 0.62 -14.46
N SER A 328 20.53 0.58 -14.55
CA SER A 328 19.81 -0.25 -15.53
C SER A 328 19.25 0.54 -16.72
N THR A 329 19.42 1.86 -16.75
CA THR A 329 18.86 2.71 -17.80
C THR A 329 19.72 3.93 -18.07
N ASP A 330 19.72 4.38 -19.32
CA ASP A 330 20.31 5.66 -19.73
C ASP A 330 19.31 6.83 -19.63
N MET A 331 18.04 6.55 -19.30
CA MET A 331 17.03 7.58 -19.13
C MET A 331 17.37 8.52 -17.96
N LEU A 332 17.05 9.81 -18.11
CA LEU A 332 17.07 10.74 -16.99
C LEU A 332 15.93 10.39 -16.01
N ILE A 333 16.27 9.96 -14.81
CA ILE A 333 15.29 9.70 -13.74
C ILE A 333 14.91 11.03 -13.08
N CYS A 334 13.61 11.33 -13.06
CA CYS A 334 13.02 12.48 -12.37
C CYS A 334 12.21 11.98 -11.18
N ALA A 335 12.67 12.29 -9.98
CA ALA A 335 12.03 11.90 -8.73
C ALA A 335 10.80 12.78 -8.42
N GLU A 336 9.64 12.18 -8.14
CA GLU A 336 8.52 12.88 -7.51
C GLU A 336 8.49 12.58 -6.01
N ASP A 337 8.76 13.59 -5.20
CA ASP A 337 8.94 13.49 -3.75
C ASP A 337 7.79 14.13 -2.95
N LEU A 338 6.56 14.10 -3.45
CA LEU A 338 5.43 14.66 -2.70
C LEU A 338 5.10 13.86 -1.41
N GLY A 339 4.70 14.57 -0.36
CA GLY A 339 4.21 13.99 0.90
C GLY A 339 5.10 14.31 2.11
N MET A 340 5.23 13.36 3.03
CA MET A 340 6.06 13.51 4.23
C MET A 340 7.53 13.22 3.91
N VAL A 341 8.23 14.21 3.35
CA VAL A 341 9.64 14.11 2.91
C VAL A 341 10.59 14.27 4.10
N PRO A 342 11.42 13.26 4.40
CA PRO A 342 12.54 13.43 5.31
C PRO A 342 13.63 14.31 4.74
N ALA A 343 14.38 14.98 5.63
CA ALA A 343 15.53 15.78 5.26
C ALA A 343 16.62 15.01 4.48
N MET A 344 16.79 13.70 4.69
CA MET A 344 17.84 12.93 4.01
C MET A 344 17.51 12.52 2.57
N VAL A 345 16.29 12.77 2.07
CA VAL A 345 15.93 12.41 0.68
C VAL A 345 16.75 13.24 -0.32
N GLU A 346 16.97 14.53 -0.03
CA GLU A 346 17.76 15.42 -0.89
C GLU A 346 19.23 14.99 -1.04
N SER A 347 19.80 14.27 -0.08
CA SER A 347 21.18 13.78 -0.17
C SER A 347 21.32 12.46 -0.93
N VAL A 348 20.22 11.75 -1.18
CA VAL A 348 20.21 10.45 -1.87
C VAL A 348 19.80 10.58 -3.33
N LEU A 349 18.87 11.49 -3.64
CA LEU A 349 18.46 11.84 -5.01
C LEU A 349 19.57 12.65 -5.70
#